data_AF-A0A1E7LT11-F1
#
_entry.id   AF-A0A1E7LT11-F1
#
_cell.length_a   1.000
_cell.length_b   1.000
_cell.length_c   1.000
_cell.angle_alpha   90.00
_cell.angle_beta   90.00
_cell.angle_gamma   90.00
#
_symmetry.space_group_name_H-M   'P 1'
#
loop_
_entity.id
_entity.type
_entity.pdbx_description
1 polymer ?
#
loop_
_entity_poly.entity_id
_entity_poly.type
_entity_poly.pdbx_seq_one_letter_code
_entity_poly.pdbx_strand_id
1 'polypeptide(L)'
;MTMAHHALEITLTRPLAAAELQHAARTMRLAPDRDATRLMTVVRAKTPRKAITRLRREIGTRLPVDVITTHYPDRRGKILLNVAFASAAHTALRAAADRAAQTPQRFLELAVHQDLAQHAAAEADRLERALQHLLAHTTPAHLIAAVGHCLTRTSGAAPC
;
A
#
# COMPACT_ATOMS: atom_id res chain seq x y z
N MET A 1 22.95 -12.54 16.11
CA MET A 1 21.74 -11.95 15.47
C MET A 1 21.29 -12.85 14.32
N THR A 2 20.08 -13.41 14.39
CA THR A 2 19.53 -14.31 13.38
C THR A 2 19.14 -13.56 12.11
N MET A 3 19.44 -14.15 10.95
CA MET A 3 19.04 -13.62 9.65
C MET A 3 17.60 -14.07 9.36
N ALA A 4 16.66 -13.13 9.32
CA ALA A 4 15.25 -13.39 9.03
C ALA A 4 14.94 -13.23 7.54
N HIS A 5 13.84 -13.85 7.11
CA HIS A 5 13.23 -13.64 5.80
C HIS A 5 12.16 -12.57 5.92
N HIS A 6 12.19 -11.57 5.06
CA HIS A 6 11.23 -10.47 5.03
C HIS A 6 10.42 -10.56 3.74
N ALA A 7 9.11 -10.68 3.86
CA ALA A 7 8.19 -10.59 2.72
C ALA A 7 8.05 -9.13 2.29
N LEU A 8 8.37 -8.86 1.03
CA LEU A 8 8.34 -7.53 0.44
C LEU A 8 7.41 -7.52 -0.77
N GLU A 9 6.69 -6.43 -0.94
CA GLU A 9 5.86 -6.16 -2.11
C GLU A 9 6.49 -5.03 -2.93
N ILE A 10 6.42 -5.14 -4.24
CA ILE A 10 6.93 -4.17 -5.20
C ILE A 10 5.74 -3.71 -6.03
N THR A 11 5.39 -2.44 -5.93
CA THR A 11 4.42 -1.78 -6.81
C THR A 11 5.17 -1.16 -7.97
N LEU A 12 4.66 -1.36 -9.18
CA LEU A 12 5.25 -0.89 -10.43
C LEU A 12 4.48 0.30 -10.98
N THR A 13 5.16 1.21 -11.67
CA THR A 13 4.52 2.36 -12.33
C THR A 13 3.73 1.96 -13.58
N ARG A 14 3.99 0.76 -14.12
CA ARG A 14 3.25 0.14 -15.22
C ARG A 14 3.26 -1.39 -15.07
N PRO A 15 2.29 -2.10 -15.67
CA PRO A 15 2.37 -3.55 -15.80
C PRO A 15 3.65 -3.99 -16.52
N LEU A 16 4.18 -5.16 -16.14
CA LEU A 16 5.24 -5.81 -16.90
C LEU A 16 4.66 -6.64 -18.05
N ALA A 17 5.32 -6.60 -19.19
CA ALA A 17 5.10 -7.60 -20.23
C ALA A 17 5.59 -8.98 -19.76
N ALA A 18 5.00 -10.05 -20.29
CA ALA A 18 5.36 -11.42 -19.92
C ALA A 18 6.86 -11.72 -20.07
N ALA A 19 7.51 -11.19 -21.11
CA ALA A 19 8.94 -11.34 -21.33
C ALA A 19 9.80 -10.61 -20.28
N GLU A 20 9.40 -9.39 -19.87
CA GLU A 20 10.08 -8.62 -18.82
C GLU A 20 9.99 -9.36 -17.48
N LEU A 21 8.81 -9.88 -17.16
CA LEU A 21 8.58 -10.67 -15.97
C LEU A 21 9.40 -11.97 -15.98
N GLN A 22 9.41 -12.70 -17.10
CA GLN A 22 10.20 -13.93 -17.23
C GLN A 22 11.69 -13.63 -17.07
N HIS A 23 12.19 -12.54 -17.65
CA HIS A 23 13.58 -12.12 -17.49
C HIS A 23 13.91 -11.79 -16.03
N ALA A 24 13.06 -11.02 -15.36
CA ALA A 24 13.22 -10.67 -13.95
C ALA A 24 13.21 -11.93 -13.06
N ALA A 25 12.27 -12.84 -13.29
CA ALA A 25 12.11 -14.10 -12.56
C ALA A 25 13.32 -15.05 -12.68
N ARG A 26 14.13 -14.94 -13.75
CA ARG A 26 15.39 -15.71 -13.87
C ARG A 26 16.46 -15.27 -12.89
N THR A 27 16.42 -14.01 -12.45
CA THR A 27 17.43 -13.41 -11.56
C THR A 27 16.93 -13.24 -10.13
N MET A 28 15.61 -13.25 -9.94
CA MET A 28 14.95 -12.96 -8.68
C MET A 28 13.75 -13.86 -8.45
N ARG A 29 13.49 -14.22 -7.19
CA ARG A 29 12.26 -14.93 -6.82
C ARG A 29 11.13 -13.92 -6.73
N LEU A 30 10.40 -13.73 -7.82
CA LEU A 30 9.28 -12.81 -7.95
C LEU A 30 7.99 -13.59 -8.20
N ALA A 31 6.94 -13.27 -7.46
CA ALA A 31 5.59 -13.75 -7.68
C ALA A 31 4.71 -12.57 -8.11
N PRO A 32 4.24 -12.51 -9.36
CA PRO A 32 3.38 -11.42 -9.83
C PRO A 32 1.94 -11.60 -9.32
N ASP A 33 1.24 -10.48 -9.12
CA ASP A 33 -0.22 -10.45 -9.05
C ASP A 33 -0.83 -10.56 -10.46
N ARG A 34 -2.16 -10.75 -10.55
CA ARG A 34 -2.92 -11.00 -11.79
C ARG A 34 -2.63 -9.99 -12.89
N ASP A 35 -2.52 -8.71 -12.54
CA ASP A 35 -2.33 -7.62 -13.50
C ASP A 35 -0.86 -7.24 -13.71
N ALA A 36 0.08 -7.98 -13.11
CA ALA A 36 1.54 -7.76 -13.20
C ALA A 36 2.00 -6.33 -12.83
N THR A 37 1.20 -5.60 -12.05
CA THR A 37 1.52 -4.29 -11.46
C THR A 37 2.11 -4.40 -10.05
N ARG A 38 1.92 -5.56 -9.42
CA ARG A 38 2.46 -5.90 -8.09
C ARG A 38 3.26 -7.18 -8.17
N LEU A 39 4.42 -7.18 -7.53
CA LEU A 39 5.28 -8.36 -7.40
C LEU A 39 5.59 -8.61 -5.92
N MET A 40 5.54 -9.85 -5.49
CA MET A 40 5.96 -10.27 -4.16
C MET A 40 7.30 -10.98 -4.21
N THR A 41 8.11 -10.79 -3.17
CA THR A 41 9.38 -11.50 -2.99
C THR A 41 9.71 -11.68 -1.52
N VAL A 42 10.68 -12.55 -1.23
CA VAL A 42 11.19 -12.78 0.12
C VAL A 42 12.69 -12.57 0.13
N VAL A 43 13.14 -11.62 0.96
CA VAL A 43 14.55 -11.23 1.04
C VAL A 43 15.11 -11.54 2.41
N ARG A 44 16.24 -12.25 2.45
CA ARG A 44 16.96 -12.56 3.69
C ARG A 44 17.81 -11.37 4.12
N ALA A 45 17.55 -10.83 5.32
CA ALA A 45 18.31 -9.72 5.89
C ALA A 45 18.18 -9.65 7.42
N LYS A 46 19.11 -8.90 8.05
CA LYS A 46 19.09 -8.63 9.51
C LYS A 46 17.88 -7.79 9.94
N THR A 47 17.42 -6.87 9.09
CA THR A 47 16.30 -5.98 9.39
C THR A 47 15.45 -5.75 8.14
N PRO A 48 14.16 -5.39 8.29
CA PRO A 48 13.29 -5.08 7.15
C PRO A 48 13.86 -3.95 6.28
N ARG A 49 14.41 -2.90 6.91
CA ARG A 49 15.07 -1.79 6.19
C ARG A 49 16.24 -2.26 5.32
N LYS A 50 17.06 -3.18 5.85
CA LYS A 50 18.16 -3.77 5.06
C LYS A 50 17.66 -4.66 3.94
N ALA A 51 16.56 -5.41 4.15
CA ALA A 51 15.92 -6.20 3.11
C ALA A 51 15.47 -5.32 1.94
N ILE A 52 14.77 -4.21 2.23
CA ILE A 52 14.31 -3.26 1.22
C ILE A 52 15.49 -2.59 0.48
N THR A 53 16.49 -2.09 1.21
CA THR A 53 17.66 -1.46 0.56
C THR A 53 18.41 -2.46 -0.34
N ARG A 54 18.53 -3.72 0.10
CA ARG A 54 19.13 -4.78 -0.69
C ARG A 54 18.33 -5.03 -1.96
N LEU A 55 17.02 -5.23 -1.83
CA LEU A 55 16.12 -5.44 -2.97
C LEU A 55 16.21 -4.28 -3.97
N ARG A 56 16.17 -3.02 -3.48
CA ARG A 56 16.29 -1.84 -4.33
C ARG A 56 17.59 -1.84 -5.16
N ARG A 57 18.70 -2.25 -4.55
CA ARG A 57 19.99 -2.37 -5.26
C ARG A 57 20.01 -3.52 -6.26
N GLU A 58 19.45 -4.67 -5.90
CA GLU A 58 19.37 -5.84 -6.79
C GLU A 58 18.46 -5.56 -7.99
N ILE A 59 17.37 -4.83 -7.79
CA ILE A 59 16.46 -4.42 -8.88
C ILE A 59 17.15 -3.39 -9.77
N GLY A 60 17.81 -2.39 -9.16
CA GLY A 60 18.42 -1.28 -9.89
C GLY A 60 17.41 -0.58 -10.79
N THR A 61 17.70 -0.52 -12.09
CA THR A 61 16.85 0.06 -13.13
C THR A 61 16.07 -0.98 -13.93
N ARG A 62 16.13 -2.27 -13.56
CA ARG A 62 15.56 -3.38 -14.33
C ARG A 62 14.04 -3.44 -14.28
N LEU A 63 13.44 -2.88 -13.23
CA LEU A 63 12.00 -2.84 -13.06
C LEU A 63 11.54 -1.39 -12.88
N PRO A 64 10.37 -1.03 -13.41
CA PRO A 64 9.76 0.28 -13.25
C PRO A 64 9.13 0.40 -11.85
N VAL A 65 9.96 0.39 -10.80
CA VAL A 65 9.50 0.40 -9.41
C VAL A 65 8.96 1.77 -9.02
N ASP A 66 7.72 1.77 -8.52
CA ASP A 66 7.12 2.90 -7.84
C ASP A 66 7.45 2.85 -6.34
N VAL A 67 7.06 1.77 -5.66
CA VAL A 67 7.22 1.60 -4.22
C VAL A 67 7.66 0.17 -3.90
N ILE A 68 8.56 0.02 -2.93
CA ILE A 68 8.83 -1.26 -2.26
C ILE A 68 8.30 -1.17 -0.82
N THR A 69 7.49 -2.12 -0.39
CA THR A 69 6.92 -2.17 0.97
C THR A 69 7.27 -3.46 1.70
N THR A 70 7.24 -3.43 3.02
CA THR A 70 7.08 -4.68 3.79
C THR A 70 5.65 -5.17 3.66
N HIS A 71 5.46 -6.45 3.34
CA HIS A 71 4.12 -7.01 3.22
C HIS A 71 3.39 -7.09 4.58
N TYR A 72 4.13 -7.42 5.64
CA TYR A 72 3.58 -7.46 7.00
C TYR A 72 4.01 -6.23 7.81
N PRO A 73 3.11 -5.71 8.67
CA PRO A 73 3.48 -4.68 9.62
C PRO A 73 4.47 -5.22 10.66
N ASP A 74 5.29 -4.31 11.20
CA ASP A 74 6.16 -4.61 12.33
C ASP A 74 5.36 -4.77 13.64
N ARG A 75 6.05 -5.02 14.75
CA ARG A 75 5.43 -5.18 16.08
C ARG A 75 4.68 -3.93 16.58
N ARG A 76 4.87 -2.78 15.94
CA ARG A 76 4.18 -1.52 16.23
C ARG A 76 3.07 -1.23 15.20
N GLY A 77 2.73 -2.19 14.35
CA GLY A 77 1.73 -2.01 13.29
C GLY A 77 2.24 -1.22 12.08
N LYS A 78 3.54 -0.92 11.98
CA LYS A 78 4.08 -0.06 10.91
C LYS A 78 4.56 -0.86 9.71
N ILE A 79 4.22 -0.38 8.52
CA ILE A 79 4.77 -0.85 7.24
C ILE A 79 5.90 0.09 6.82
N LEU A 80 7.01 -0.46 6.34
CA LEU A 80 8.08 0.36 5.76
C LEU A 80 7.84 0.57 4.28
N LEU A 81 8.00 1.81 3.82
CA LEU A 81 7.90 2.21 2.43
C LEU A 81 9.26 2.69 1.91
N ASN A 82 9.61 2.28 0.71
CA ASN A 82 10.71 2.83 -0.07
C ASN A 82 10.17 3.31 -1.41
N VAL A 83 9.87 4.60 -1.44
CA VAL A 83 9.18 5.28 -2.55
C VAL A 83 10.20 5.81 -3.55
N ALA A 84 9.95 5.58 -4.84
CA ALA A 84 10.66 6.20 -5.93
C ALA A 84 10.01 7.55 -6.25
N PHE A 85 10.81 8.62 -6.24
CA PHE A 85 10.35 9.94 -6.66
C PHE A 85 11.05 10.34 -7.96
N ALA A 86 10.30 10.95 -8.87
CA ALA A 86 10.89 11.72 -9.95
C ALA A 86 11.77 12.84 -9.37
N SER A 87 12.82 13.25 -10.08
CA SER A 87 13.80 14.24 -9.59
C SER A 87 13.13 15.54 -9.12
N ALA A 88 12.17 16.06 -9.89
CA ALA A 88 11.43 17.27 -9.54
C ALA A 88 10.62 17.09 -8.23
N ALA A 89 9.91 15.97 -8.09
CA ALA A 89 9.14 15.67 -6.89
C ALA A 89 10.05 15.51 -5.66
N HIS A 90 11.21 14.88 -5.83
CA HIS A 90 12.18 14.71 -4.75
C HIS A 90 12.78 16.05 -4.29
N THR A 91 13.05 16.96 -5.22
CA THR A 91 13.52 18.32 -4.92
C THR A 91 12.44 19.15 -4.23
N ALA A 92 11.18 19.06 -4.68
CA ALA A 92 10.05 19.72 -4.02
C ALA A 92 9.85 19.19 -2.59
N LEU A 93 9.94 17.87 -2.40
CA LEU A 93 9.87 17.23 -1.08
C LEU A 93 10.96 17.75 -0.15
N ARG A 94 12.22 17.84 -0.63
CA ARG A 94 13.33 18.40 0.16
C ARG A 94 13.06 19.84 0.56
N ALA A 95 12.72 20.70 -0.39
CA ALA A 95 12.45 22.10 -0.11
C ALA A 95 11.29 22.29 0.89
N ALA A 96 10.24 21.45 0.81
CA ALA A 96 9.14 21.48 1.76
C ALA A 96 9.56 21.02 3.16
N ALA A 97 10.33 19.93 3.25
CA ALA A 97 10.87 19.43 4.51
C ALA A 97 11.80 20.44 5.19
N ASP A 98 12.67 21.09 4.39
CA ASP A 98 13.59 22.13 4.88
C ASP A 98 12.83 23.32 5.45
N ARG A 99 11.78 23.81 4.75
CA ARG A 99 10.90 24.87 5.26
C ARG A 99 10.19 24.48 6.56
N ALA A 100 9.89 23.20 6.75
CA ALA A 100 9.28 22.68 7.96
C ALA A 100 10.30 22.32 9.06
N ALA A 101 11.60 22.57 8.85
CA ALA A 101 12.69 22.15 9.74
C ALA A 101 12.67 20.65 10.07
N GLN A 102 12.34 19.82 9.08
CA GLN A 102 12.20 18.37 9.21
C GLN A 102 13.09 17.65 8.19
N THR A 103 13.40 16.37 8.46
CA THR A 103 13.99 15.51 7.42
C THR A 103 12.92 15.18 6.37
N PRO A 104 13.30 14.96 5.09
CA PRO A 104 12.35 14.56 4.05
C PRO A 104 11.55 13.30 4.41
N GLN A 105 12.17 12.35 5.12
CA GLN A 105 11.49 11.15 5.59
C GLN A 105 10.42 11.47 6.62
N ARG A 106 10.73 12.31 7.62
CA ARG A 106 9.77 12.66 8.67
C ARG A 106 8.62 13.50 8.12
N PHE A 107 8.94 14.45 7.24
CA PHE A 107 7.95 15.27 6.57
C PHE A 107 6.97 14.41 5.77
N LEU A 108 7.48 13.45 4.97
CA LEU A 108 6.65 12.53 4.21
C LEU A 108 5.80 11.62 5.11
N GLU A 109 6.38 11.07 6.19
CA GLU A 109 5.65 10.24 7.16
C GLU A 109 4.46 11.00 7.75
N LEU A 110 4.66 12.26 8.17
CA LEU A 110 3.60 13.09 8.73
C LEU A 110 2.54 13.44 7.69
N ALA A 111 2.94 13.82 6.47
CA ALA A 111 2.02 14.15 5.39
C ALA A 111 1.11 12.96 5.03
N VAL A 112 1.69 11.75 4.92
CA VAL A 112 0.92 10.53 4.64
C VAL A 112 -0.04 10.20 5.79
N HIS A 113 0.40 10.32 7.04
CA HIS A 113 -0.50 10.09 8.18
C HIS A 113 -1.65 11.09 8.24
N GLN A 114 -1.37 12.37 7.95
CA GLN A 114 -2.39 13.40 7.92
C GLN A 114 -3.40 13.15 6.79
N ASP A 115 -2.94 12.81 5.59
CA ASP A 115 -3.80 12.49 4.44
C ASP A 115 -4.68 11.27 4.73
N LEU A 116 -4.12 10.20 5.30
CA LEU A 116 -4.89 9.02 5.71
C LEU A 116 -5.94 9.34 6.78
N ALA A 117 -5.61 10.19 7.76
CA ALA A 117 -6.56 10.60 8.79
C ALA A 117 -7.69 11.45 8.21
N GLN A 118 -7.37 12.37 7.30
CA GLN A 118 -8.36 13.18 6.58
C GLN A 118 -9.28 12.32 5.71
N HIS A 119 -8.73 11.35 5.00
CA HIS A 119 -9.51 10.42 4.20
C HIS A 119 -10.47 9.58 5.06
N ALA A 120 -9.98 9.04 6.19
CA ALA A 120 -10.81 8.27 7.11
C ALA A 120 -11.96 9.12 7.71
N ALA A 121 -11.67 10.37 8.08
CA ALA A 121 -12.70 11.30 8.56
C ALA A 121 -13.74 11.61 7.47
N ALA A 122 -13.29 11.90 6.24
CA ALA A 122 -14.18 12.19 5.12
C ALA A 122 -15.09 11.01 4.76
N GLU A 123 -14.59 9.77 4.82
CA GLU A 123 -15.41 8.58 4.58
C GLU A 123 -16.40 8.36 5.72
N ALA A 124 -16.00 8.58 6.99
CA ALA A 124 -16.93 8.54 8.12
C ALA A 124 -18.07 9.55 7.96
N ASP A 125 -17.74 10.80 7.62
CA ASP A 125 -18.74 11.87 7.38
C ASP A 125 -19.65 11.54 6.19
N ARG A 126 -19.11 10.90 5.15
CA ARG A 126 -19.89 10.46 3.99
C ARG A 126 -20.88 9.37 4.38
N LEU A 127 -20.43 8.37 5.13
CA LEU A 127 -21.28 7.28 5.62
C LEU A 127 -22.36 7.83 6.55
N GLU A 128 -22.00 8.70 7.49
CA GLU A 128 -22.96 9.31 8.40
C GLU A 128 -24.06 10.07 7.65
N ARG A 129 -23.70 10.91 6.67
CA ARG A 129 -24.68 11.61 5.83
C ARG A 129 -25.58 10.65 5.04
N ALA A 130 -25.01 9.56 4.52
CA ALA A 130 -25.80 8.54 3.83
C ALA A 130 -26.79 7.85 4.78
N LEU A 131 -26.37 7.51 6.00
CA LEU A 131 -27.27 6.94 7.02
C LEU A 131 -28.36 7.93 7.44
N GLN A 132 -28.01 9.20 7.66
CA GLN A 132 -28.99 10.24 8.00
C GLN A 132 -30.04 10.41 6.90
N HIS A 133 -29.62 10.39 5.63
CA HIS A 133 -30.55 10.46 4.50
C HIS A 133 -31.50 9.24 4.45
N LEU A 134 -30.98 8.03 4.71
CA LEU A 134 -31.82 6.83 4.76
C LEU A 134 -32.82 6.88 5.93
N LEU A 135 -32.37 7.30 7.11
CA LEU A 135 -33.21 7.43 8.31
C LEU A 135 -34.25 8.55 8.21
N ALA A 136 -34.04 9.56 7.35
CA ALA A 136 -35.08 10.56 7.06
C ALA A 136 -36.29 9.97 6.33
N HIS A 137 -36.11 8.82 5.68
CA HIS A 137 -37.13 8.18 4.83
C HIS A 137 -37.45 6.74 5.27
N THR A 138 -36.89 6.26 6.38
CA THR A 138 -37.13 4.92 6.92
C THR A 138 -36.98 4.88 8.43
N THR A 139 -37.53 3.85 9.08
CA THR A 139 -37.31 3.66 10.52
C THR A 139 -36.03 2.85 10.77
N PRO A 140 -35.35 3.03 11.91
CA PRO A 140 -34.16 2.25 12.25
C PRO A 140 -34.37 0.73 12.14
N ALA A 141 -35.56 0.23 12.53
CA ALA A 141 -35.90 -1.19 12.43
C ALA A 141 -35.92 -1.68 10.97
N HIS A 142 -36.51 -0.93 10.05
CA HIS A 142 -36.53 -1.28 8.64
C HIS A 142 -35.14 -1.19 8.00
N LEU A 143 -34.32 -0.21 8.40
CA LEU A 143 -32.93 -0.10 7.95
C LEU A 143 -32.11 -1.33 8.38
N ILE A 144 -32.21 -1.72 9.65
CA ILE A 144 -31.50 -2.90 10.18
C ILE A 144 -31.96 -4.18 9.47
N ALA A 145 -33.28 -4.35 9.26
CA ALA A 145 -33.81 -5.48 8.50
C ALA A 145 -33.27 -5.50 7.06
N ALA A 146 -33.22 -4.36 6.37
CA ALA A 146 -32.68 -4.25 5.02
C ALA A 146 -31.18 -4.57 4.96
N VAL A 147 -30.39 -4.08 5.92
CA VAL A 147 -28.96 -4.42 6.05
C VAL A 147 -28.79 -5.92 6.27
N GLY A 148 -29.57 -6.53 7.16
CA GLY A 148 -29.55 -7.98 7.38
C GLY A 148 -29.86 -8.78 6.12
N HIS A 149 -30.84 -8.34 5.32
CA HIS A 149 -31.15 -8.95 4.02
C HIS A 149 -30.02 -8.78 2.99
N CYS A 150 -29.37 -7.62 2.94
CA CYS A 150 -28.24 -7.41 2.04
C CYS A 150 -27.06 -8.31 2.40
N LEU A 151 -26.67 -8.34 3.67
CA LEU A 151 -25.54 -9.15 4.16
C LEU A 151 -25.77 -10.65 3.94
N THR A 152 -27.00 -11.14 4.12
CA THR A 152 -27.33 -12.56 3.88
C THR A 152 -27.35 -12.93 2.40
N ARG A 153 -27.65 -12.00 1.49
CA ARG A 153 -27.59 -12.24 0.03
C ARG A 153 -26.16 -12.18 -0.52
N THR A 154 -25.31 -11.28 -0.03
CA THR A 154 -23.91 -11.19 -0.48
C THR A 154 -23.02 -12.30 0.07
N SER A 155 -23.38 -12.93 1.20
CA SER A 155 -22.70 -14.13 1.69
C SER A 155 -23.08 -15.41 0.92
N GLY A 156 -23.96 -15.34 -0.08
CA GLY A 156 -24.32 -16.45 -0.95
C GLY A 156 -23.71 -16.32 -2.36
N ALA A 157 -22.70 -17.16 -2.64
CA ALA A 157 -22.17 -17.54 -3.96
C ALA A 157 -21.24 -16.55 -4.69
N ALA A 158 -19.93 -16.81 -4.59
CA ALA A 158 -19.14 -17.01 -5.81
C ALA A 158 -19.18 -18.51 -6.12
N PRO A 159 -19.85 -18.97 -7.20
CA PRO A 159 -19.71 -20.35 -7.65
C PRO A 159 -18.29 -20.57 -8.17
N CYS A 160 -17.69 -21.67 -7.74
CA CYS A 160 -16.41 -22.20 -8.20
C CYS A 160 -16.41 -22.47 -9.72
#